data_AF-A0A534HW71-F1
#
_entry.id   AF-A0A534HW71-F1
#
_cell.length_a   1.000
_cell.length_b   1.000
_cell.length_c   1.000
_cell.angle_alpha   90.00
_cell.angle_beta   90.00
_cell.angle_gamma   90.00
#
_symmetry.space_group_name_H-M   'P 1'
#
loop_
_entity.id
_entity.type
_entity.pdbx_description
1 polymer ?
#
loop_
_entity_poly.entity_id
_entity_poly.type
_entity_poly.pdbx_seq_one_letter_code
_entity_poly.pdbx_strand_id
1 'polypeptide(L)'
;MKIENCEFPDDLLYDSEGFVWARPSDSSDVTVGITSLYAAVIGKPAKVTARPLGATYTTGAAIGFIESGKYFGPIRSPVRGILTAVNEPVLSHPPKMIEGLYGEGWFARIRPSHLAEDRMGLLRLPAGREAFSRQIANLRVRCFAAFPDYEMFEIGTECAAVLVKLNELLARSERGEVVHLVTDDPTAHIEMVRWSDESGQPVIDERREGNLFHFLVRKVS
;
A
#
# COMPACT_ATOMS: atom_id res chain seq x y z
N MET A 1 -9.22 11.24 -1.20
CA MET A 1 -8.64 12.13 -0.16
C MET A 1 -7.45 11.45 0.54
N LYS A 2 -6.67 12.17 1.37
CA LYS A 2 -5.57 11.60 2.17
C LYS A 2 -5.83 11.75 3.67
N ILE A 3 -5.48 10.72 4.45
CA ILE A 3 -5.57 10.69 5.92
C ILE A 3 -4.22 10.17 6.42
N GLU A 4 -3.46 10.98 7.18
CA GLU A 4 -2.08 10.63 7.58
C GLU A 4 -1.23 10.10 6.41
N ASN A 5 -1.36 10.74 5.24
CA ASN A 5 -0.74 10.38 3.96
C ASN A 5 -1.20 9.06 3.31
N CYS A 6 -2.04 8.26 3.98
CA CYS A 6 -2.71 7.13 3.36
C CYS A 6 -3.80 7.63 2.41
N GLU A 7 -3.82 7.09 1.20
CA GLU A 7 -4.82 7.44 0.20
C GLU A 7 -6.13 6.70 0.48
N PHE A 8 -7.24 7.43 0.41
CA PHE A 8 -8.59 6.88 0.48
C PHE A 8 -9.49 7.69 -0.47
N PRO A 9 -9.71 7.22 -1.71
CA PRO A 9 -10.71 7.80 -2.61
C PRO A 9 -12.11 7.91 -1.98
N ASP A 10 -12.83 8.98 -2.29
CA ASP A 10 -14.15 9.28 -1.70
C ASP A 10 -15.31 8.56 -2.41
N ASP A 11 -15.08 8.04 -3.61
CA ASP A 11 -16.03 7.25 -4.41
C ASP A 11 -16.15 5.77 -3.97
N LEU A 12 -15.42 5.37 -2.93
CA LEU A 12 -15.32 3.98 -2.47
C LEU A 12 -16.02 3.73 -1.13
N LEU A 13 -16.37 2.45 -0.92
CA LEU A 13 -16.77 1.92 0.38
C LEU A 13 -15.58 1.23 1.03
N TYR A 14 -15.50 1.25 2.35
CA TYR A 14 -14.37 0.69 3.08
C TYR A 14 -14.79 -0.24 4.21
N ASP A 15 -14.17 -1.42 4.25
CA ASP A 15 -14.19 -2.28 5.42
C ASP A 15 -12.92 -1.97 6.23
N SER A 16 -13.09 -1.23 7.33
CA SER A 16 -11.97 -0.86 8.19
C SER A 16 -11.37 -2.05 8.92
N GLU A 17 -12.15 -3.08 9.26
CA GLU A 17 -11.63 -4.26 9.95
C GLU A 17 -10.86 -5.18 8.98
N GLY A 18 -11.36 -5.31 7.75
CA GLY A 18 -10.72 -6.08 6.69
C GLY A 18 -9.59 -5.35 5.96
N PHE A 19 -9.41 -4.05 6.18
CA PHE A 19 -8.48 -3.17 5.46
C PHE A 19 -8.67 -3.20 3.93
N VAL A 20 -9.89 -3.43 3.46
CA VAL A 20 -10.24 -3.51 2.04
C VAL A 20 -11.18 -2.38 1.62
N TRP A 21 -11.12 -2.03 0.35
CA TRP A 21 -12.12 -1.17 -0.29
C TRP A 21 -13.04 -1.99 -1.18
N ALA A 22 -14.24 -1.48 -1.38
CA ALA A 22 -15.27 -2.06 -2.23
C ALA A 22 -15.82 -1.00 -3.18
N ARG A 23 -15.83 -1.30 -4.48
CA ARG A 23 -16.42 -0.49 -5.55
C ARG A 23 -17.58 -1.27 -6.19
N PRO A 24 -18.83 -0.90 -5.92
CA PRO A 24 -19.97 -1.41 -6.70
C PRO A 24 -19.81 -1.00 -8.17
N SER A 25 -20.05 -1.92 -9.11
CA SER A 25 -20.08 -1.63 -10.54
C SER A 25 -21.49 -1.68 -11.11
N ASP A 26 -21.68 -1.15 -12.32
CA ASP A 26 -22.93 -1.23 -13.06
C ASP A 26 -23.32 -2.68 -13.41
N SER A 27 -22.34 -3.59 -13.44
CA SER A 27 -22.53 -5.02 -13.70
C SER A 27 -23.07 -5.82 -12.50
N SER A 28 -23.57 -5.14 -11.45
CA SER A 28 -24.06 -5.72 -10.19
C SER A 28 -23.03 -6.45 -9.33
N ASP A 29 -21.78 -6.58 -9.77
CA ASP A 29 -20.70 -7.13 -8.97
C ASP A 29 -20.03 -6.00 -8.14
N VAL A 30 -19.35 -6.39 -7.07
CA VAL A 30 -18.54 -5.51 -6.24
C VAL A 30 -17.08 -5.86 -6.47
N THR A 31 -16.30 -4.88 -6.92
CA THR A 31 -14.85 -5.00 -7.04
C THR A 31 -14.21 -4.73 -5.68
N VAL A 32 -13.27 -5.57 -5.28
CA VAL A 32 -12.61 -5.53 -3.98
C VAL A 32 -11.11 -5.41 -4.19
N GLY A 33 -10.45 -4.56 -3.41
CA GLY A 33 -8.99 -4.48 -3.33
C GLY A 33 -8.53 -4.07 -1.93
N ILE A 34 -7.23 -4.02 -1.72
CA ILE A 34 -6.65 -3.61 -0.43
C ILE A 34 -6.53 -2.10 -0.33
N THR A 35 -6.62 -1.55 0.88
CA THR A 35 -6.42 -0.12 1.14
C THR A 35 -4.94 0.24 1.16
N SER A 36 -4.65 1.55 1.00
CA SER A 36 -3.31 2.13 1.22
C SER A 36 -2.75 1.78 2.59
N LEU A 37 -3.61 1.79 3.61
CA LEU A 37 -3.28 1.34 4.96
C LEU A 37 -2.84 -0.12 4.99
N TYR A 38 -3.58 -1.04 4.34
CA TYR A 38 -3.18 -2.44 4.32
C TYR A 38 -1.86 -2.65 3.58
N ALA A 39 -1.70 -2.00 2.43
CA ALA A 39 -0.49 -2.09 1.62
C ALA A 39 0.74 -1.64 2.41
N ALA A 40 0.62 -0.59 3.23
CA ALA A 40 1.70 -0.13 4.09
C ALA A 40 2.01 -1.08 5.26
N VAL A 41 1.02 -1.83 5.77
CA VAL A 41 1.25 -2.91 6.75
C VAL A 41 1.98 -4.09 6.11
N ILE A 42 1.57 -4.49 4.91
CA ILE A 42 2.09 -5.67 4.22
C ILE A 42 3.50 -5.40 3.68
N GLY A 43 3.76 -4.22 3.13
CA GLY A 43 4.94 -3.95 2.31
C GLY A 43 4.85 -4.62 0.94
N LYS A 44 5.99 -4.82 0.25
CA LYS A 44 6.04 -5.45 -1.07
C LYS A 44 5.55 -6.90 -1.00
N PRO A 45 4.39 -7.24 -1.60
CA PRO A 45 3.86 -8.59 -1.52
C PRO A 45 4.71 -9.56 -2.36
N ALA A 46 5.00 -10.72 -1.78
CA ALA A 46 5.75 -11.81 -2.40
C ALA A 46 4.82 -12.87 -2.99
N LYS A 47 3.64 -13.08 -2.39
CA LYS A 47 2.67 -14.07 -2.85
C LYS A 47 1.24 -13.62 -2.55
N VAL A 48 0.34 -13.86 -3.49
CA VAL A 48 -1.11 -13.68 -3.32
C VAL A 48 -1.79 -14.97 -3.76
N THR A 49 -2.77 -15.44 -2.99
CA THR A 49 -3.56 -16.62 -3.32
C THR A 49 -5.04 -16.32 -3.16
N ALA A 50 -5.85 -16.87 -4.06
CA ALA A 50 -7.30 -16.75 -4.00
C ALA A 50 -7.94 -18.04 -3.50
N ARG A 51 -9.10 -17.89 -2.86
CA ARG A 51 -9.99 -19.00 -2.53
C ARG A 51 -10.82 -19.39 -3.78
N PRO A 52 -11.46 -20.57 -3.78
CA PRO A 52 -12.16 -21.06 -4.97
C PRO A 52 -13.17 -20.07 -5.56
N LEU A 53 -13.07 -19.83 -6.86
CA LEU A 53 -14.08 -19.13 -7.66
C LEU A 53 -15.40 -19.91 -7.66
N GLY A 54 -16.52 -19.19 -7.79
CA GLY A 54 -17.87 -19.77 -7.80
C GLY A 54 -18.40 -20.19 -6.43
N ALA A 55 -17.56 -20.19 -5.38
CA ALA A 55 -18.00 -20.43 -4.02
C ALA A 55 -18.65 -19.18 -3.40
N THR A 56 -19.56 -19.41 -2.44
CA THR A 56 -20.21 -18.35 -1.66
C THR A 56 -19.42 -18.08 -0.38
N TYR A 57 -19.22 -16.80 -0.07
CA TYR A 57 -18.52 -16.33 1.13
C TYR A 57 -19.41 -15.36 1.90
N THR A 58 -19.31 -15.40 3.23
CA THR A 58 -19.97 -14.42 4.12
C THR A 58 -19.13 -13.15 4.24
N THR A 59 -19.75 -12.04 4.66
CA THR A 59 -19.03 -10.83 5.07
C THR A 59 -17.94 -11.18 6.09
N GLY A 60 -16.75 -10.59 5.93
CA GLY A 60 -15.57 -10.83 6.77
C GLY A 60 -14.83 -12.14 6.52
N ALA A 61 -15.38 -13.07 5.71
CA ALA A 61 -14.70 -14.33 5.38
C ALA A 61 -13.46 -14.08 4.49
N ALA A 62 -12.44 -14.91 4.66
CA ALA A 62 -11.25 -14.86 3.80
C ALA A 62 -11.59 -15.37 2.39
N ILE A 63 -11.37 -14.51 1.40
CA ILE A 63 -11.49 -14.78 -0.04
C ILE A 63 -10.12 -14.93 -0.72
N GLY A 64 -9.06 -14.64 0.02
CA GLY A 64 -7.68 -14.84 -0.39
C GLY A 64 -6.71 -14.63 0.76
N PHE A 65 -5.43 -14.79 0.48
CA PHE A 65 -4.33 -14.54 1.39
C PHE A 65 -3.21 -13.79 0.68
N ILE A 66 -2.55 -12.91 1.41
CA ILE A 66 -1.40 -12.13 0.96
C ILE A 66 -0.22 -12.37 1.90
N GLU A 67 0.96 -12.53 1.32
CA GLU A 67 2.21 -12.82 1.99
C GLU A 67 3.29 -11.87 1.47
N SER A 68 4.10 -11.36 2.39
CA SER A 68 5.32 -10.59 2.14
C SER A 68 6.43 -11.06 3.09
N GLY A 69 7.62 -10.49 2.99
CA GLY A 69 8.69 -10.72 3.97
C GLY A 69 8.36 -10.26 5.40
N LYS A 70 7.30 -9.46 5.58
CA LYS A 70 6.92 -8.85 6.87
C LYS A 70 5.56 -9.30 7.39
N TYR A 71 4.71 -9.88 6.54
CA TYR A 71 3.30 -10.10 6.86
C TYR A 71 2.73 -11.33 6.16
N PHE A 72 1.82 -12.03 6.85
CA PHE A 72 0.93 -13.01 6.26
C PHE A 72 -0.47 -12.83 6.82
N GLY A 73 -1.47 -12.70 5.95
CA GLY A 73 -2.85 -12.50 6.41
C GLY A 73 -3.93 -12.61 5.33
N PRO A 74 -5.20 -12.58 5.74
CA PRO A 74 -6.32 -12.77 4.84
C PRO A 74 -6.69 -11.49 4.08
N ILE A 75 -7.14 -11.64 2.85
CA ILE A 75 -7.97 -10.64 2.16
C ILE A 75 -9.42 -11.04 2.41
N ARG A 76 -10.17 -10.16 3.09
CA ARG A 76 -11.54 -10.45 3.53
C ARG A 76 -12.58 -9.92 2.55
N SER A 77 -13.73 -10.59 2.51
CA SER A 77 -14.88 -10.15 1.74
C SER A 77 -15.60 -9.00 2.46
N PRO A 78 -15.76 -7.81 1.86
CA PRO A 78 -16.53 -6.72 2.47
C PRO A 78 -18.05 -6.95 2.38
N VAL A 79 -18.50 -7.90 1.56
CA VAL A 79 -19.92 -8.21 1.33
C VAL A 79 -20.13 -9.72 1.24
N ARG A 80 -21.33 -10.22 1.53
CA ARG A 80 -21.65 -11.64 1.33
C ARG A 80 -22.00 -11.89 -0.13
N GLY A 81 -21.54 -13.00 -0.70
CA GLY A 81 -21.83 -13.30 -2.10
C GLY A 81 -20.93 -14.34 -2.73
N ILE A 82 -21.04 -14.47 -4.04
CA ILE A 82 -20.28 -15.44 -4.84
C ILE A 82 -19.01 -14.76 -5.36
N LEU A 83 -17.84 -15.37 -5.15
CA LEU A 83 -16.59 -14.90 -5.74
C LEU A 83 -16.60 -15.21 -7.25
N THR A 84 -16.76 -14.18 -8.09
CA THR A 84 -16.96 -14.34 -9.54
C THR A 84 -15.68 -14.23 -10.33
N ALA A 85 -14.71 -13.43 -9.87
CA ALA A 85 -13.42 -13.27 -10.52
C ALA A 85 -12.31 -12.92 -9.53
N VAL A 86 -11.09 -13.17 -9.94
CA VAL A 86 -9.85 -12.78 -9.26
C VAL A 86 -8.93 -12.12 -10.29
N ASN A 87 -8.04 -11.24 -9.86
CA ASN A 87 -7.13 -10.55 -10.77
C ASN A 87 -5.88 -11.41 -11.05
N GLU A 88 -5.87 -12.13 -12.17
CA GLU A 88 -4.76 -13.01 -12.56
C GLU A 88 -3.41 -12.30 -12.69
N PRO A 89 -3.32 -11.07 -13.24
CA PRO A 89 -2.11 -10.26 -13.17
C PRO A 89 -1.55 -10.08 -11.75
N VAL A 90 -2.41 -9.90 -10.75
CA VAL A 90 -2.00 -9.77 -9.34
C VAL A 90 -1.58 -11.11 -8.74
N LEU A 91 -2.24 -12.20 -9.09
CA LEU A 91 -1.84 -13.55 -8.65
C LEU A 91 -0.48 -13.96 -9.21
N SER A 92 -0.20 -13.61 -10.46
CA SER A 92 1.06 -13.93 -11.16
C SER A 92 2.19 -12.95 -10.85
N HIS A 93 1.88 -11.68 -10.58
CA HIS A 93 2.84 -10.66 -10.15
C HIS A 93 2.26 -9.85 -8.97
N PRO A 94 2.39 -10.37 -7.72
CA PRO A 94 1.83 -9.76 -6.52
C PRO A 94 2.08 -8.26 -6.33
N PRO A 95 3.27 -7.70 -6.67
CA PRO A 95 3.52 -6.25 -6.55
C PRO A 95 2.51 -5.37 -7.30
N LYS A 96 1.85 -5.87 -8.36
CA LYS A 96 0.79 -5.12 -9.06
C LYS A 96 -0.36 -4.69 -8.15
N MET A 97 -0.62 -5.43 -7.07
CA MET A 97 -1.67 -5.10 -6.12
C MET A 97 -1.46 -3.72 -5.48
N ILE A 98 -0.20 -3.39 -5.18
CA ILE A 98 0.17 -2.12 -4.54
C ILE A 98 0.50 -1.03 -5.56
N GLU A 99 1.04 -1.39 -6.72
CA GLU A 99 1.31 -0.45 -7.82
C GLU A 99 0.02 0.11 -8.43
N GLY A 100 -0.98 -0.74 -8.61
CA GLY A 100 -2.29 -0.39 -9.17
C GLY A 100 -3.35 -0.09 -8.12
N LEU A 101 -2.95 0.36 -6.92
CA LEU A 101 -3.84 0.57 -5.79
C LEU A 101 -5.08 1.40 -6.19
N TYR A 102 -6.28 0.95 -5.78
CA TYR A 102 -7.58 1.54 -6.15
C TYR A 102 -7.97 1.49 -7.65
N GLY A 103 -7.09 1.02 -8.53
CA GLY A 103 -7.32 0.85 -9.97
C GLY A 103 -7.09 -0.60 -10.41
N GLU A 104 -6.10 -0.81 -11.27
CA GLU A 104 -5.77 -2.11 -11.88
C GLU A 104 -5.25 -3.17 -10.88
N GLY A 105 -4.92 -2.77 -9.65
CA GLY A 105 -4.47 -3.63 -8.55
C GLY A 105 -5.62 -4.22 -7.71
N TRP A 106 -6.86 -4.19 -8.21
CA TRP A 106 -7.99 -4.88 -7.55
C TRP A 106 -7.69 -6.37 -7.35
N PHE A 107 -8.26 -6.99 -6.32
CA PHE A 107 -8.00 -8.40 -6.00
C PHE A 107 -9.09 -9.32 -6.54
N ALA A 108 -10.36 -9.01 -6.25
CA ALA A 108 -11.49 -9.89 -6.52
C ALA A 108 -12.73 -9.14 -6.99
N ARG A 109 -13.64 -9.86 -7.66
CA ARG A 109 -15.03 -9.43 -7.88
C ARG A 109 -15.99 -10.39 -7.21
N ILE A 110 -17.00 -9.83 -6.57
CA ILE A 110 -17.98 -10.58 -5.79
C ILE A 110 -19.36 -10.20 -6.28
N ARG A 111 -20.18 -11.17 -6.64
CA ARG A 111 -21.60 -10.96 -6.86
C ARG A 111 -22.31 -10.96 -5.51
N PRO A 112 -22.73 -9.80 -4.99
CA PRO A 112 -23.29 -9.71 -3.67
C PRO A 112 -24.67 -10.35 -3.64
N SER A 113 -24.99 -11.09 -2.57
CA SER A 113 -26.35 -11.59 -2.37
C SER A 113 -27.26 -10.51 -1.80
N HIS A 114 -26.75 -9.66 -0.88
CA HIS A 114 -27.53 -8.63 -0.17
C HIS A 114 -26.74 -7.32 0.00
N LEU A 115 -26.36 -6.69 -1.12
CA LEU A 115 -25.53 -5.47 -1.12
C LEU A 115 -26.11 -4.32 -0.29
N ALA A 116 -27.44 -4.13 -0.33
CA ALA A 116 -28.10 -3.04 0.36
C ALA A 116 -27.90 -3.10 1.88
N GLU A 117 -27.85 -4.30 2.45
CA GLU A 117 -27.63 -4.55 3.86
C GLU A 117 -26.13 -4.49 4.19
N ASP A 118 -25.30 -5.21 3.44
CA ASP A 118 -23.86 -5.33 3.73
C ASP A 118 -23.15 -3.98 3.63
N ARG A 119 -23.56 -3.10 2.70
CA ARG A 119 -22.98 -1.76 2.54
C ARG A 119 -23.23 -0.81 3.72
N MET A 120 -24.11 -1.17 4.67
CA MET A 120 -24.35 -0.38 5.88
C MET A 120 -23.21 -0.53 6.90
N GLY A 121 -22.51 -1.68 6.88
CA GLY A 121 -21.32 -1.91 7.71
C GLY A 121 -20.04 -1.31 7.14
N LEU A 122 -20.09 -0.76 5.91
CA LEU A 122 -18.94 -0.17 5.25
C LEU A 122 -18.90 1.34 5.45
N LEU A 123 -17.70 1.85 5.72
CA LEU A 123 -17.44 3.27 5.88
C LEU A 123 -17.42 3.98 4.52
N ARG A 124 -17.86 5.24 4.54
CA ARG A 124 -17.71 6.20 3.44
C ARG A 124 -16.93 7.40 3.94
N LEU A 125 -16.23 8.07 3.04
CA LEU A 125 -15.60 9.34 3.36
C LEU A 125 -16.51 10.51 2.96
N PRO A 126 -16.50 11.62 3.73
CA PRO A 126 -15.57 11.94 4.83
C PRO A 126 -15.92 11.33 6.20
N ALA A 127 -17.08 10.68 6.37
CA ALA A 127 -17.58 10.21 7.67
C ALA A 127 -16.61 9.25 8.41
N GLY A 128 -15.92 8.35 7.69
CA GLY A 128 -14.95 7.40 8.26
C GLY A 128 -13.59 7.98 8.62
N ARG A 129 -13.35 9.29 8.44
CA ARG A 129 -12.01 9.88 8.56
C ARG A 129 -11.37 9.67 9.93
N GLU A 130 -12.12 9.88 11.01
CA GLU A 130 -11.62 9.74 12.37
C GLU A 130 -11.29 8.28 12.71
N ALA A 131 -12.09 7.33 12.20
CA ALA A 131 -11.82 5.91 12.37
C ALA A 131 -10.48 5.52 11.74
N PHE A 132 -10.23 5.95 10.49
CA PHE A 132 -8.96 5.68 9.81
C PHE A 132 -7.78 6.42 10.46
N SER A 133 -7.94 7.67 10.88
CA SER A 133 -6.87 8.40 11.58
C SER A 133 -6.45 7.68 12.86
N ARG A 134 -7.42 7.23 13.69
CA ARG A 134 -7.13 6.41 14.88
C ARG A 134 -6.49 5.07 14.53
N GLN A 135 -6.96 4.40 13.48
CA GLN A 135 -6.42 3.12 13.05
C GLN A 135 -4.96 3.24 12.59
N ILE A 136 -4.64 4.25 11.79
CA ILE A 136 -3.28 4.53 11.32
C ILE A 136 -2.36 4.82 12.51
N ALA A 137 -2.80 5.67 13.45
CA ALA A 137 -2.03 5.99 14.65
C ALA A 137 -1.76 4.75 15.52
N ASN A 138 -2.79 3.92 15.75
CA ASN A 138 -2.68 2.72 16.57
C ASN A 138 -1.74 1.66 15.96
N LEU A 139 -1.81 1.48 14.64
CA LEU A 139 -0.95 0.54 13.93
C LEU A 139 0.45 1.11 13.66
N ARG A 140 0.68 2.40 13.94
CA ARG A 140 1.92 3.13 13.64
C ARG A 140 2.33 2.98 12.17
N VAL A 141 1.34 2.99 11.29
CA VAL A 141 1.55 2.79 9.85
C VAL A 141 2.00 4.09 9.21
N ARG A 142 2.95 3.96 8.27
CA ARG A 142 3.41 5.06 7.42
C ARG A 142 3.04 4.78 5.98
N CYS A 143 2.10 5.54 5.43
CA CYS A 143 1.79 5.49 4.01
C CYS A 143 2.67 6.47 3.25
N PHE A 144 3.48 5.93 2.35
CA PHE A 144 4.42 6.65 1.51
C PHE A 144 3.82 6.93 0.13
N ALA A 145 4.36 7.93 -0.60
CA ALA A 145 3.93 8.21 -1.98
C ALA A 145 4.24 7.05 -2.96
N ALA A 146 5.18 6.18 -2.59
CA ALA A 146 5.45 4.91 -3.24
C ALA A 146 5.83 3.86 -2.19
N PHE A 147 5.63 2.59 -2.50
CA PHE A 147 6.08 1.50 -1.65
C PHE A 147 7.56 1.22 -1.91
N PRO A 148 8.42 1.23 -0.89
CA PRO A 148 9.84 0.97 -1.09
C PRO A 148 10.10 -0.52 -1.36
N ASP A 149 10.99 -0.77 -2.32
CA ASP A 149 11.57 -2.08 -2.61
C ASP A 149 12.70 -2.41 -1.64
N TYR A 150 13.44 -1.38 -1.19
CA TYR A 150 14.52 -1.50 -0.21
C TYR A 150 14.36 -0.46 0.89
N GLU A 151 14.74 -0.83 2.11
CA GLU A 151 14.87 0.10 3.23
C GLU A 151 16.34 0.19 3.63
N MET A 152 16.82 1.41 3.85
CA MET A 152 18.18 1.70 4.30
C MET A 152 18.12 2.62 5.52
N PHE A 153 18.65 2.17 6.65
CA PHE A 153 18.67 2.91 7.90
C PHE A 153 20.10 3.33 8.24
N GLU A 154 20.35 4.63 8.22
CA GLU A 154 21.64 5.24 8.47
C GLU A 154 21.52 6.23 9.64
N ILE A 155 21.53 5.68 10.85
CA ILE A 155 21.36 6.44 12.11
C ILE A 155 22.69 6.45 12.86
N GLY A 156 23.16 7.63 13.25
CA GLY A 156 24.44 7.79 13.96
C GLY A 156 25.68 7.54 13.09
N THR A 157 25.52 7.53 11.77
CA THR A 157 26.62 7.45 10.79
C THR A 157 26.93 8.85 10.24
N GLU A 158 28.19 9.09 9.86
CA GLU A 158 28.59 10.37 9.25
C GLU A 158 27.92 10.58 7.89
N CYS A 159 27.55 11.82 7.56
CA CYS A 159 26.76 12.21 6.38
C CYS A 159 27.31 11.62 5.07
N ALA A 160 28.64 11.62 4.90
CA ALA A 160 29.31 11.14 3.69
C ALA A 160 29.08 9.64 3.39
N ALA A 161 28.86 8.82 4.42
CA ALA A 161 28.64 7.38 4.22
C ALA A 161 27.24 7.07 3.68
N VAL A 162 26.27 7.94 3.94
CA VAL A 162 24.86 7.73 3.58
C VAL A 162 24.68 7.72 2.06
N LEU A 163 25.19 8.73 1.37
CA LEU A 163 25.07 8.85 -0.09
C LEU A 163 25.87 7.77 -0.83
N VAL A 164 27.03 7.37 -0.30
CA VAL A 164 27.83 6.27 -0.89
C VAL A 164 27.03 4.97 -0.86
N LYS A 165 26.47 4.61 0.30
CA LYS A 165 25.64 3.40 0.43
C LYS A 165 24.37 3.46 -0.40
N LEU A 166 23.74 4.63 -0.49
CA LEU A 166 22.58 4.85 -1.37
C LEU A 166 22.95 4.56 -2.82
N ASN A 167 24.07 5.10 -3.31
CA ASN A 167 24.56 4.86 -4.66
C ASN A 167 24.87 3.38 -4.91
N GLU A 168 25.52 2.70 -3.98
CA GLU A 168 25.80 1.26 -4.08
C GLU A 168 24.52 0.41 -4.12
N LEU A 169 23.49 0.81 -3.38
CA LEU A 169 22.18 0.15 -3.41
C LEU A 169 21.46 0.40 -4.73
N LEU A 170 21.44 1.64 -5.21
CA LEU A 170 20.82 1.98 -6.50
C LEU A 170 21.56 1.33 -7.69
N ALA A 171 22.88 1.14 -7.60
CA ALA A 171 23.66 0.48 -8.65
C ALA A 171 23.27 -0.99 -8.86
N ARG A 172 22.76 -1.66 -7.81
CA ARG A 172 22.25 -3.04 -7.87
C ARG A 172 20.73 -3.13 -8.02
N SER A 173 20.03 -2.00 -8.04
CA SER A 173 18.57 -1.93 -8.16
C SER A 173 18.13 -1.87 -9.62
N GLU A 174 16.96 -2.41 -9.91
CA GLU A 174 16.32 -2.34 -11.23
C GLU A 174 15.66 -0.97 -11.45
N ARG A 175 15.50 -0.59 -12.72
CA ARG A 175 14.84 0.66 -13.09
C ARG A 175 13.37 0.63 -12.62
N GLY A 176 12.98 1.67 -11.91
CA GLY A 176 11.65 1.82 -11.32
C GLY A 176 11.61 1.52 -9.82
N GLU A 177 12.58 0.75 -9.30
CA GLU A 177 12.65 0.39 -7.88
C GLU A 177 12.85 1.62 -6.99
N VAL A 178 12.28 1.56 -5.78
CA VAL A 178 12.25 2.66 -4.81
C VAL A 178 13.04 2.26 -3.56
N VAL A 179 13.97 3.13 -3.15
CA VAL A 179 14.70 3.00 -1.88
C VAL A 179 14.08 3.96 -0.87
N HIS A 180 13.69 3.43 0.30
CA HIS A 180 13.38 4.24 1.47
C HIS A 180 14.63 4.40 2.33
N LEU A 181 15.20 5.60 2.31
CA LEU A 181 16.31 6.00 3.16
C LEU A 181 15.78 6.65 4.45
N VAL A 182 16.29 6.22 5.60
CA VAL A 182 16.06 6.84 6.91
C VAL A 182 17.39 7.29 7.48
N THR A 183 17.52 8.58 7.83
CA THR A 183 18.76 9.14 8.40
C THR A 183 18.47 10.15 9.49
N ASP A 184 19.34 10.27 10.49
CA ASP A 184 19.28 11.32 11.52
C ASP A 184 20.22 12.50 11.25
N ASP A 185 20.85 12.53 10.06
CA ASP A 185 21.73 13.64 9.65
C ASP A 185 20.93 14.95 9.51
N PRO A 186 21.27 16.01 10.27
CA PRO A 186 20.61 17.31 10.16
C PRO A 186 20.78 17.99 8.79
N THR A 187 21.78 17.61 7.98
CA THR A 187 22.01 18.17 6.65
C THR A 187 21.37 17.40 5.51
N ALA A 188 20.75 16.24 5.80
CA ALA A 188 20.28 15.30 4.80
C ALA A 188 19.33 15.92 3.76
N HIS A 189 18.46 16.86 4.14
CA HIS A 189 17.58 17.54 3.20
C HIS A 189 18.36 18.23 2.07
N ILE A 190 19.35 19.05 2.42
CA ILE A 190 20.13 19.82 1.45
C ILE A 190 20.99 18.87 0.60
N GLU A 191 21.59 17.87 1.24
CA GLU A 191 22.43 16.89 0.54
C GLU A 191 21.63 16.03 -0.44
N MET A 192 20.44 15.57 -0.06
CA MET A 192 19.57 14.76 -0.93
C MET A 192 19.04 15.53 -2.12
N VAL A 193 18.69 16.82 -1.95
CA VAL A 193 18.32 17.70 -3.08
C VAL A 193 19.48 17.80 -4.07
N ARG A 194 20.67 18.14 -3.57
CA ARG A 194 21.88 18.26 -4.40
C ARG A 194 22.24 16.94 -5.09
N TRP A 195 22.21 15.84 -4.34
CA TRP A 195 22.49 14.50 -4.85
C TRP A 195 21.47 14.08 -5.92
N SER A 196 20.19 14.41 -5.76
CA SER A 196 19.15 14.13 -6.75
C SER A 196 19.43 14.87 -8.06
N ASP A 197 19.82 16.15 -7.98
CA ASP A 197 20.17 16.95 -9.15
C ASP A 197 21.43 16.43 -9.86
N GLU A 198 22.46 16.02 -9.09
CA GLU A 198 23.73 15.52 -9.64
C GLU A 198 23.62 14.10 -10.23
N SER A 199 22.87 13.22 -9.56
CA SER A 199 22.72 11.81 -9.98
C SER A 199 21.62 11.60 -11.03
N GLY A 200 20.67 12.54 -11.13
CA GLY A 200 19.45 12.41 -11.92
C GLY A 200 18.43 11.41 -11.35
N GLN A 201 18.66 10.87 -10.14
CA GLN A 201 17.75 9.95 -9.45
C GLN A 201 16.76 10.77 -8.58
N PRO A 202 15.46 10.80 -8.90
CA PRO A 202 14.53 11.68 -8.19
C PRO A 202 14.22 11.20 -6.77
N VAL A 203 14.26 12.14 -5.82
CA VAL A 203 13.56 12.02 -4.53
C VAL A 203 12.06 12.26 -4.76
N ILE A 204 11.25 11.23 -4.58
CA ILE A 204 9.80 11.24 -4.87
C ILE A 204 8.92 11.51 -3.64
N ASP A 205 9.48 11.42 -2.44
CA ASP A 205 8.83 11.78 -1.17
C ASP A 205 9.93 12.13 -0.16
N GLU A 206 9.70 13.14 0.67
CA GLU A 206 10.58 13.53 1.77
C GLU A 206 9.73 13.87 2.99
N ARG A 207 10.13 13.37 4.16
CA ARG A 207 9.45 13.65 5.43
C ARG A 207 10.43 13.76 6.58
N ARG A 208 10.03 14.51 7.61
CA ARG A 208 10.74 14.62 8.87
C ARG A 208 9.85 14.16 10.03
N GLU A 209 10.34 13.22 10.82
CA GLU A 209 9.69 12.70 12.03
C GLU A 209 10.66 12.82 13.22
N GLY A 210 10.45 13.85 14.05
CA GLY A 210 11.39 14.15 15.13
C GLY A 210 12.77 14.53 14.60
N ASN A 211 13.79 13.72 14.93
CA ASN A 211 15.16 13.87 14.44
C ASN A 211 15.45 13.02 13.19
N LEU A 212 14.52 12.19 12.72
CA LEU A 212 14.71 11.34 11.55
C LEU A 212 14.16 12.01 10.28
N PHE A 213 14.94 11.93 9.21
CA PHE A 213 14.55 12.23 7.85
C PHE A 213 14.26 10.94 7.09
N HIS A 214 13.21 10.95 6.30
CA HIS A 214 12.77 9.85 5.45
C HIS A 214 12.76 10.34 4.01
N PHE A 215 13.47 9.65 3.13
CA PHE A 215 13.50 9.94 1.69
C PHE A 215 13.06 8.71 0.92
N LEU A 216 12.20 8.88 -0.07
CA LEU A 216 11.97 7.87 -1.10
C LEU A 216 12.68 8.28 -2.37
N VAL A 217 13.52 7.40 -2.87
CA VAL A 217 14.34 7.63 -4.05
C VAL A 217 13.97 6.60 -5.10
N ARG A 218 13.64 7.04 -6.32
CA ARG A 218 13.31 6.12 -7.41
C ARG A 218 14.49 5.96 -8.37
N LYS A 219 14.86 4.72 -8.65
CA LYS A 219 15.84 4.37 -9.69
C LYS A 219 15.27 4.67 -11.08
N VAL A 220 15.88 5.59 -11.83
CA VAL A 220 15.44 5.98 -13.19
C VAL A 220 16.46 5.70 -14.28
N SER A 221 17.75 5.67 -13.94
CA SER A 221 18.90 5.41 -14.81
C SER A 221 19.80 4.32 -14.24
#